data_AF-A0A7C5ZMW0-F1
#
_entry.id   AF-A0A7C5ZMW0-F1
#
_cell.length_a   1.000
_cell.length_b   1.000
_cell.length_c   1.000
_cell.angle_alpha   90.00
_cell.angle_beta   90.00
_cell.angle_gamma   90.00
#
_symmetry.space_group_name_H-M   'P 1'
#
loop_
_entity.id
_entity.type
_entity.pdbx_description
1 polymer ?
#
loop_
_entity_poly.entity_id
_entity_poly.type
_entity_poly.pdbx_seq_one_letter_code
_entity_poly.pdbx_strand_id
1 'polypeptide(L)'
;MGLTLWRALQLDELCEELLLPGREAVPWAAMVAVQVLARLCEPSSDLDIAEDWYRGTALEDILGLPAEHVNDDRVYRMLDRLLPHKVKIEQHLVERLGELFALDYELLLYDVTSTYFEGQALGNPQARRGHSRDHRPDCKQVCIALGECQGSCRVEV
;
A
#
# COMPACT_ATOMS: atom_id res chain seq x y z
N MET A 1 -11.58 4.00 14.78
CA MET A 1 -10.12 3.97 15.06
C MET A 1 -9.30 4.25 13.81
N GLY A 2 -9.44 3.48 12.72
CA GLY A 2 -8.59 3.66 11.52
C GLY A 2 -8.50 5.10 10.99
N LEU A 3 -9.62 5.82 10.86
CA LEU A 3 -9.62 7.20 10.35
C LEU A 3 -8.87 8.18 11.27
N THR A 4 -8.83 7.91 12.58
CA THR A 4 -8.03 8.69 13.53
C THR A 4 -6.54 8.50 13.27
N LEU A 5 -6.11 7.27 12.97
CA LEU A 5 -4.72 6.97 12.64
C LEU A 5 -4.33 7.55 11.26
N TRP A 6 -5.21 7.45 10.26
CA TRP A 6 -5.05 8.07 8.95
C TRP A 6 -4.73 9.57 9.04
N ARG A 7 -5.51 10.31 9.85
CA ARG A 7 -5.30 11.74 10.14
C ARG A 7 -4.06 12.01 10.99
N ALA A 8 -3.79 11.18 12.01
CA ALA A 8 -2.58 11.33 12.82
C ALA A 8 -1.31 11.18 11.99
N LEU A 9 -1.30 10.27 11.02
CA LEU A 9 -0.24 10.08 10.03
C LEU A 9 -0.25 11.15 8.92
N GLN A 10 -1.19 12.12 8.92
CA GLN A 10 -1.35 13.14 7.87
C GLN A 10 -1.45 12.56 6.45
N LEU A 11 -2.03 11.36 6.31
CA LEU A 11 -2.19 10.71 5.01
C LEU A 11 -3.34 11.31 4.19
N ASP A 12 -4.29 11.97 4.84
CA ASP A 12 -5.27 12.85 4.18
C ASP A 12 -4.56 14.00 3.47
N GLU A 13 -3.82 14.83 4.21
CA GLU A 13 -3.10 16.00 3.67
C GLU A 13 -2.11 15.57 2.56
N LEU A 14 -1.32 14.52 2.80
CA LEU A 14 -0.38 14.00 1.81
C LEU A 14 -1.07 13.49 0.54
N CYS A 15 -2.15 12.70 0.67
CA CYS A 15 -2.82 12.16 -0.51
C CYS A 15 -3.55 13.26 -1.30
N GLU A 16 -4.07 14.31 -0.65
CA GLU A 16 -4.65 15.46 -1.34
C GLU A 16 -3.60 16.28 -2.12
N GLU A 17 -2.39 16.44 -1.57
CA GLU A 17 -1.28 17.09 -2.29
C GLU A 17 -0.78 16.26 -3.49
N LEU A 18 -0.57 14.95 -3.28
CA LEU A 18 0.01 14.07 -4.29
C LEU A 18 -0.98 13.72 -5.41
N LEU A 19 -2.24 13.47 -5.07
CA LEU A 19 -3.26 12.96 -5.98
C LEU A 19 -4.22 14.08 -6.42
N LEU A 20 -3.63 15.11 -7.06
CA LEU A 20 -4.33 16.31 -7.50
C LEU A 20 -5.65 16.00 -8.25
N PRO A 21 -6.77 16.68 -7.91
CA PRO A 21 -8.06 16.44 -8.54
C PRO A 21 -8.04 16.62 -10.06
N GLY A 22 -8.61 15.65 -10.78
CA GLY A 22 -8.78 15.64 -12.22
C GLY A 22 -10.21 15.96 -12.64
N ARG A 23 -10.87 14.97 -13.27
CA ARG A 23 -12.28 15.06 -13.73
C ARG A 23 -13.15 13.95 -13.15
N GLU A 24 -12.62 13.19 -12.21
CA GLU A 24 -13.31 12.12 -11.50
C GLU A 24 -14.38 12.68 -10.55
N ALA A 25 -15.52 11.98 -10.45
CA ALA A 25 -16.59 12.35 -9.53
C ALA A 25 -16.26 12.12 -8.03
N VAL A 26 -15.14 11.46 -7.74
CA VAL A 26 -14.68 11.14 -6.38
C VAL A 26 -13.16 11.29 -6.35
N PRO A 27 -12.59 12.11 -5.44
CA PRO A 27 -11.15 12.31 -5.32
C PRO A 27 -10.40 10.99 -5.08
N TRP A 28 -9.22 10.84 -5.70
CA TRP A 28 -8.41 9.65 -5.50
C TRP A 28 -7.95 9.47 -4.06
N ALA A 29 -7.66 10.55 -3.33
CA ALA A 29 -7.33 10.51 -1.90
C ALA A 29 -8.42 9.83 -1.04
N ALA A 30 -9.70 10.03 -1.37
CA ALA A 30 -10.80 9.36 -0.69
C ALA A 30 -10.81 7.83 -0.97
N MET A 31 -10.51 7.41 -2.20
CA MET A 31 -10.36 5.99 -2.54
C MET A 31 -9.14 5.35 -1.84
N VAL A 32 -8.02 6.08 -1.67
CA VAL A 32 -6.88 5.61 -0.87
C VAL A 32 -7.30 5.40 0.58
N ALA A 33 -8.02 6.37 1.16
CA ALA A 33 -8.51 6.26 2.53
C ALA A 33 -9.42 5.03 2.71
N VAL A 34 -10.38 4.79 1.79
CA VAL A 34 -11.21 3.57 1.82
C VAL A 34 -10.36 2.31 1.82
N GLN A 35 -9.39 2.19 0.89
CA GLN A 35 -8.53 1.01 0.79
C GLN A 35 -7.68 0.79 2.05
N VAL A 36 -7.06 1.85 2.59
CA VAL A 36 -6.21 1.75 3.79
C VAL A 36 -7.06 1.42 5.02
N LEU A 37 -8.27 1.96 5.12
CA LEU A 37 -9.19 1.65 6.22
C LEU A 37 -9.70 0.20 6.16
N ALA A 38 -9.99 -0.32 4.98
CA ALA A 38 -10.32 -1.74 4.79
C ALA A 38 -9.15 -2.64 5.23
N ARG A 39 -7.95 -2.38 4.68
CA ARG A 39 -6.72 -3.13 4.98
C ARG A 39 -6.31 -3.07 6.46
N LEU A 40 -6.72 -2.05 7.21
CA LEU A 40 -6.44 -1.90 8.63
C LEU A 40 -7.54 -2.50 9.54
N CYS A 41 -8.82 -2.43 9.14
CA CYS A 41 -9.94 -2.83 9.99
C CYS A 41 -10.37 -4.28 9.76
N GLU A 42 -10.44 -4.73 8.50
CA GLU A 42 -10.90 -6.05 8.10
C GLU A 42 -10.28 -6.42 6.74
N PRO A 43 -9.07 -7.01 6.72
CA PRO A 43 -8.32 -7.22 5.48
C PRO A 43 -8.99 -8.27 4.58
N SER A 44 -9.62 -7.84 3.48
CA SER A 44 -10.31 -8.70 2.52
C SER A 44 -9.74 -8.57 1.09
N SER A 45 -10.53 -8.85 0.05
CA SER A 45 -10.12 -8.67 -1.34
C SER A 45 -10.55 -7.30 -1.88
N ASP A 46 -9.86 -6.78 -2.90
CA ASP A 46 -10.23 -5.48 -3.50
C ASP A 46 -11.64 -5.48 -4.11
N LEU A 47 -12.12 -6.66 -4.54
CA LEU A 47 -13.49 -6.86 -5.01
C LEU A 47 -14.50 -6.82 -3.85
N ASP A 48 -14.20 -7.52 -2.74
CA ASP A 48 -15.02 -7.52 -1.52
C ASP A 48 -15.16 -6.10 -0.92
N ILE A 49 -14.11 -5.27 -1.01
CA ILE A 49 -14.14 -3.85 -0.63
C ILE A 49 -15.19 -3.07 -1.45
N ALA A 50 -15.32 -3.36 -2.74
CA ALA A 50 -16.25 -2.67 -3.66
C ALA A 50 -17.68 -3.24 -3.64
N GLU A 51 -17.84 -4.56 -3.47
CA GLU A 51 -19.13 -5.22 -3.50
C GLU A 51 -19.87 -5.11 -2.16
N ASP A 52 -19.21 -5.52 -1.06
CA ASP A 52 -19.86 -5.78 0.23
C ASP A 52 -19.29 -4.93 1.39
N TRP A 53 -17.97 -4.99 1.66
CA TRP A 53 -17.40 -4.45 2.90
C TRP A 53 -17.72 -2.97 3.10
N TYR A 54 -17.54 -2.12 2.08
CA TYR A 54 -17.77 -0.67 2.22
C TYR A 54 -19.20 -0.36 2.68
N ARG A 55 -20.20 -1.07 2.14
CA ARG A 55 -21.63 -0.93 2.47
C ARG A 55 -21.96 -1.37 3.90
N GLY A 56 -21.13 -2.24 4.48
CA GLY A 56 -21.22 -2.64 5.88
C GLY A 56 -20.65 -1.62 6.88
N THR A 57 -20.03 -0.53 6.40
CA THR A 57 -19.37 0.48 7.25
C THR A 57 -20.13 1.81 7.31
N ALA A 58 -19.82 2.61 8.33
CA ALA A 58 -20.25 4.01 8.41
C ALA A 58 -19.38 4.96 7.54
N LEU A 59 -18.52 4.46 6.64
CA LEU A 59 -17.61 5.31 5.86
C LEU A 59 -18.32 6.15 4.80
N GLU A 60 -19.50 5.72 4.32
CA GLU A 60 -20.35 6.50 3.41
C GLU A 60 -20.74 7.84 4.03
N ASP A 61 -21.28 7.83 5.25
CA ASP A 61 -21.61 9.04 6.02
C ASP A 61 -20.37 9.86 6.42
N ILE A 62 -19.28 9.20 6.85
CA ILE A 62 -18.10 9.86 7.42
C ILE A 62 -17.24 10.52 6.34
N LEU A 63 -17.16 9.94 5.14
CA LEU A 63 -16.39 10.48 4.00
C LEU A 63 -17.27 11.29 3.04
N GLY A 64 -18.60 11.25 3.18
CA GLY A 64 -19.53 11.85 2.22
C GLY A 64 -19.43 11.20 0.83
N LEU A 65 -19.12 9.90 0.79
CA LEU A 65 -18.79 9.14 -0.41
C LEU A 65 -19.85 8.06 -0.65
N PRO A 66 -20.82 8.27 -1.57
CA PRO A 66 -21.87 7.30 -1.83
C PRO A 66 -21.33 5.95 -2.29
N ALA A 67 -21.93 4.86 -1.80
CA ALA A 67 -21.45 3.50 -2.03
C ALA A 67 -21.54 3.04 -3.50
N GLU A 68 -22.34 3.69 -4.35
CA GLU A 68 -22.32 3.48 -5.81
C GLU A 68 -21.03 3.96 -6.48
N HIS A 69 -20.27 4.84 -5.83
CA HIS A 69 -18.99 5.33 -6.35
C HIS A 69 -17.77 4.53 -5.88
N VAL A 70 -17.92 3.64 -4.89
CA VAL A 70 -16.86 2.70 -4.47
C VAL A 70 -17.01 1.40 -5.25
N ASN A 71 -16.59 1.42 -6.52
CA ASN A 71 -16.59 0.25 -7.39
C ASN A 71 -15.18 -0.31 -7.61
N ASP A 72 -15.13 -1.57 -8.05
CA ASP A 72 -13.92 -2.34 -8.34
C ASP A 72 -12.97 -1.58 -9.27
N ASP A 73 -13.53 -1.01 -10.34
CA ASP A 73 -12.82 -0.24 -11.37
C ASP A 73 -12.08 0.99 -10.79
N ARG A 74 -12.61 1.59 -9.72
CA ARG A 74 -11.96 2.68 -8.96
C ARG A 74 -11.01 2.18 -7.88
N VAL A 75 -11.34 1.08 -7.18
CA VAL A 75 -10.47 0.48 -6.17
C VAL A 75 -9.15 0.03 -6.82
N TYR A 76 -9.21 -0.68 -7.95
CA TYR A 76 -8.03 -1.10 -8.70
C TYR A 76 -7.23 0.09 -9.26
N ARG A 77 -7.87 1.02 -9.98
CA ARG A 77 -7.17 2.16 -10.62
C ARG A 77 -6.60 3.16 -9.62
N MET A 78 -7.07 3.18 -8.38
CA MET A 78 -6.46 4.02 -7.34
C MET A 78 -5.01 3.60 -7.09
N LEU A 79 -4.69 2.30 -7.13
CA LEU A 79 -3.31 1.83 -6.96
C LEU A 79 -2.38 2.32 -8.09
N ASP A 80 -2.87 2.40 -9.33
CA ASP A 80 -2.13 2.98 -10.46
C ASP A 80 -1.85 4.48 -10.27
N ARG A 81 -2.72 5.20 -9.53
CA ARG A 81 -2.50 6.61 -9.16
C ARG A 81 -1.53 6.75 -8.00
N LEU A 82 -1.56 5.84 -7.03
CA LEU A 82 -0.75 5.91 -5.82
C LEU A 82 0.70 5.46 -6.06
N LEU A 83 0.90 4.40 -6.85
CA LEU A 83 2.19 3.74 -7.07
C LEU A 83 3.33 4.69 -7.54
N PRO A 84 3.12 5.66 -8.45
CA PRO A 84 4.15 6.63 -8.84
C PRO A 84 4.70 7.47 -7.68
N HIS A 85 3.95 7.60 -6.58
CA HIS A 85 4.34 8.40 -5.42
C HIS A 85 4.92 7.57 -4.26
N LYS A 86 5.11 6.25 -4.47
CA LYS A 86 5.57 5.29 -3.46
C LYS A 86 6.68 5.85 -2.54
N VAL A 87 7.79 6.32 -3.11
CA VAL A 87 8.98 6.81 -2.37
C VAL A 87 8.62 7.97 -1.44
N LYS A 88 7.78 8.92 -1.89
CA LYS A 88 7.33 10.05 -1.05
C LYS A 88 6.46 9.58 0.12
N ILE A 89 5.58 8.61 -0.13
CA ILE A 89 4.68 8.05 0.90
C ILE A 89 5.50 7.29 1.94
N GLU A 90 6.49 6.51 1.52
CA GLU A 90 7.41 5.81 2.42
C GLU A 90 8.23 6.78 3.27
N GLN A 91 8.80 7.83 2.66
CA GLN A 91 9.55 8.88 3.37
C GLN A 91 8.67 9.61 4.40
N HIS A 92 7.48 10.06 4.00
CA HIS A 92 6.49 10.70 4.90
C HIS A 92 6.09 9.79 6.07
N LEU A 93 5.85 8.50 5.81
CA LEU A 93 5.53 7.54 6.86
C LEU A 93 6.69 7.32 7.84
N VAL A 94 7.93 7.24 7.36
CA VAL A 94 9.13 7.15 8.23
C VAL A 94 9.22 8.38 9.14
N GLU A 95 9.07 9.58 8.58
CA GLU A 95 9.12 10.83 9.34
C GLU A 95 7.98 10.91 10.38
N ARG A 96 6.73 10.72 9.96
CA ARG A 96 5.56 10.81 10.85
C ARG A 96 5.51 9.73 11.93
N LEU A 97 5.94 8.51 11.63
CA LEU A 97 6.04 7.44 12.64
C LEU A 97 7.16 7.73 13.63
N GLY A 98 8.31 8.25 13.16
CA GLY A 98 9.40 8.73 14.01
C GLY A 98 8.94 9.81 14.99
N GLU A 99 8.19 10.82 14.52
CA GLU A 99 7.64 11.89 15.35
C GLU A 99 6.58 11.41 16.36
N LEU A 100 5.64 10.56 15.93
CA LEU A 100 4.51 10.14 16.77
C LEU A 100 4.90 9.13 17.86
N PHE A 101 5.87 8.27 17.59
CA PHE A 101 6.22 7.14 18.47
C PHE A 101 7.67 7.20 18.99
N ALA A 102 8.42 8.26 18.68
CA ALA A 102 9.84 8.40 19.03
C ALA A 102 10.67 7.17 18.61
N LEU A 103 10.52 6.75 17.36
CA LEU A 103 11.13 5.51 16.86
C LEU A 103 12.62 5.67 16.56
N ASP A 104 13.41 4.86 17.25
CA ASP A 104 14.80 4.55 16.93
C ASP A 104 14.86 3.18 16.15
N TYR A 105 15.65 3.06 15.04
CA TYR A 105 15.80 1.93 14.04
C TYR A 105 16.88 0.72 14.11
N GLU A 106 18.08 0.83 14.73
CA GLU A 106 19.34 -0.01 14.79
C GLU A 106 19.27 -1.35 14.07
N LEU A 107 18.58 -2.30 14.68
CA LEU A 107 18.60 -3.67 14.24
C LEU A 107 17.63 -3.83 13.07
N LEU A 108 18.17 -3.65 11.87
CA LEU A 108 17.52 -4.11 10.65
C LEU A 108 17.65 -5.63 10.54
N LEU A 109 16.64 -6.35 11.02
CA LEU A 109 16.43 -7.76 10.71
C LEU A 109 16.02 -7.87 9.24
N TYR A 110 16.87 -8.46 8.40
CA TYR A 110 16.54 -8.70 6.99
C TYR A 110 16.38 -10.19 6.71
N ASP A 111 15.22 -10.59 6.20
CA ASP A 111 15.06 -11.87 5.50
C ASP A 111 15.12 -11.64 3.98
N VAL A 112 15.59 -12.67 3.25
CA VAL A 112 15.51 -12.71 1.79
C VAL A 112 14.78 -13.97 1.37
N THR A 113 13.51 -13.82 1.02
CA THR A 113 12.67 -14.89 0.48
C THR A 113 12.75 -14.90 -1.05
N SER A 114 13.04 -16.07 -1.64
CA SER A 114 12.92 -16.25 -3.09
C SER A 114 11.48 -16.56 -3.48
N THR A 115 11.04 -16.03 -4.63
CA THR A 115 9.79 -16.46 -5.27
C THR A 115 10.00 -16.65 -6.77
N TYR A 116 9.22 -17.52 -7.39
CA TYR A 116 9.36 -17.89 -8.80
C TYR A 116 8.04 -17.75 -9.57
N PHE A 117 8.16 -17.54 -10.88
CA PHE A 117 7.03 -17.42 -11.79
C PHE A 117 6.89 -18.71 -12.60
N GLU A 118 5.68 -19.28 -12.65
CA GLU A 118 5.30 -20.37 -13.57
C GLU A 118 5.13 -19.88 -15.03
N GLY A 119 5.34 -18.59 -15.28
CA GLY A 119 5.20 -17.96 -16.61
C GLY A 119 6.47 -17.23 -17.05
N GLN A 120 6.45 -16.72 -18.29
CA GLN A 120 7.63 -16.08 -18.91
C GLN A 120 7.99 -14.70 -18.31
N ALA A 121 7.11 -14.08 -17.52
CA ALA A 121 7.30 -12.78 -16.86
C ALA A 121 7.96 -11.73 -17.77
N LEU A 122 7.47 -11.58 -19.01
CA LEU A 122 8.12 -10.74 -20.04
C LEU A 122 8.12 -9.25 -19.69
N GLY A 123 7.08 -8.78 -18.98
CA GLY A 123 6.96 -7.40 -18.53
C GLY A 123 7.74 -7.07 -17.24
N ASN A 124 8.40 -8.05 -16.60
CA ASN A 124 9.15 -7.81 -15.36
C ASN A 124 10.68 -7.94 -15.62
N PRO A 125 11.43 -6.82 -15.68
CA PRO A 125 12.89 -6.84 -15.92
C PRO A 125 13.71 -7.36 -14.72
N GLN A 126 13.10 -7.46 -13.54
CA GLN A 126 13.69 -8.06 -12.34
C GLN A 126 13.58 -9.60 -12.38
N ALA A 127 12.57 -10.15 -13.07
CA ALA A 127 12.32 -11.59 -13.16
C ALA A 127 13.38 -12.29 -14.03
N ARG A 128 14.34 -12.95 -13.38
CA ARG A 128 15.52 -13.58 -14.03
C ARG A 128 15.71 -15.01 -13.54
N ARG A 129 16.38 -15.85 -14.34
CA ARG A 129 16.83 -17.16 -13.86
C ARG A 129 18.04 -16.98 -12.95
N GLY A 130 18.13 -17.75 -11.89
CA GLY A 130 19.17 -17.65 -10.87
C GLY A 130 19.17 -18.84 -9.92
N HIS A 131 19.91 -18.72 -8.82
CA HIS A 131 19.94 -19.74 -7.77
C HIS A 131 18.58 -19.82 -7.05
N SER A 132 17.87 -20.93 -7.26
CA SER A 132 16.58 -21.20 -6.64
C SER A 132 16.76 -21.91 -5.29
N ARG A 133 16.24 -21.33 -4.20
CA ARG A 133 16.09 -22.08 -2.94
C ARG A 133 14.93 -23.09 -3.02
N ASP A 134 13.95 -22.80 -3.86
CA ASP A 134 12.77 -23.64 -4.14
C ASP A 134 13.05 -24.77 -5.16
N HIS A 135 14.32 -24.96 -5.55
CA HIS A 135 14.77 -25.99 -6.51
C HIS A 135 14.11 -25.90 -7.90
N ARG A 136 13.67 -24.70 -8.32
CA ARG A 136 13.09 -24.38 -9.65
C ARG A 136 14.03 -23.51 -10.52
N PRO A 137 15.19 -24.02 -10.99
CA PRO A 137 16.11 -23.28 -11.87
C PRO A 137 15.56 -23.06 -13.29
N ASP A 138 14.51 -23.78 -13.66
CA ASP A 138 13.74 -23.63 -14.91
C ASP A 138 12.96 -22.30 -14.94
N CYS A 139 12.45 -21.86 -13.79
CA CYS A 139 11.64 -20.65 -13.64
C CYS A 139 12.48 -19.37 -13.54
N LYS A 140 11.87 -18.27 -13.98
CA LYS A 140 12.31 -16.92 -13.58
C LYS A 140 11.91 -16.66 -12.13
N GLN A 141 12.72 -15.87 -11.44
CA GLN A 141 12.61 -15.61 -10.01
C GLN A 141 12.81 -14.12 -9.71
N VAL A 142 12.32 -13.70 -8.55
CA VAL A 142 12.67 -12.44 -7.86
C VAL A 142 12.98 -12.79 -6.41
N CYS A 143 14.00 -12.15 -5.85
CA CYS A 143 14.25 -12.18 -4.41
C CYS A 143 13.57 -10.99 -3.77
N ILE A 144 12.71 -11.23 -2.78
CA ILE A 144 12.07 -10.20 -1.98
C ILE A 144 12.86 -10.11 -0.67
N ALA A 145 13.42 -8.92 -0.40
CA ALA A 145 13.99 -8.62 0.90
C ALA A 145 12.87 -8.05 1.80
N LEU A 146 12.66 -8.65 2.97
CA LEU A 146 11.79 -8.13 4.01
C LEU A 146 12.69 -7.57 5.12
N GLY A 147 12.53 -6.29 5.44
CA GLY A 147 13.23 -5.64 6.54
C GLY A 147 12.28 -5.32 7.69
N GLU A 148 12.61 -5.74 8.91
CA GLU A 148 12.04 -5.24 10.16
C GLU A 148 13.13 -4.48 10.93
N CYS A 149 12.78 -3.41 11.64
CA CYS A 149 13.73 -2.46 12.22
C CYS A 149 13.41 -2.21 13.72
N GLN A 150 14.38 -2.42 14.64
CA GLN A 150 14.23 -2.36 16.12
C GLN A 150 15.46 -1.66 16.78
N GLY A 151 15.43 -0.44 17.41
CA GLY A 151 16.56 0.47 17.07
C GLY A 151 17.28 1.65 17.79
N SER A 152 18.34 2.29 17.14
CA SER A 152 18.50 3.51 16.23
C SER A 152 19.18 3.42 14.76
N CYS A 153 18.46 3.40 13.60
CA CYS A 153 18.96 3.10 12.19
C CYS A 153 18.14 3.78 11.07
N ARG A 154 18.77 4.15 9.96
CA ARG A 154 18.14 4.77 8.79
C ARG A 154 18.03 3.79 7.61
N VAL A 155 16.80 3.50 7.21
CA VAL A 155 16.51 2.94 5.88
C VAL A 155 16.35 4.12 4.93
N GLU A 156 17.33 4.34 4.04
CA GLU A 156 17.18 5.28 2.93
C GLU A 156 16.33 4.62 1.83
N VAL A 157 15.26 5.31 1.41
CA VAL A 157 14.27 4.89 0.41
C VAL A 157 14.45 5.65 -0.90
#